data_AF-C2ERQ2-F1
#
_entry.id   AF-C2ERQ2-F1
#
_cell.length_a   1.000
_cell.length_b   1.000
_cell.length_c   1.000
_cell.angle_alpha   90.00
_cell.angle_beta   90.00
_cell.angle_gamma   90.00
#
_symmetry.space_group_name_H-M   'P 1'
#
loop_
_entity.id
_entity.type
_entity.pdbx_description
1 polymer ?
#
loop_
_entity_poly.entity_id
_entity_poly.type
_entity_poly.pdbx_seq_one_letter_code
_entity_poly.pdbx_strand_id
1 'polypeptide(L)'
;MSALLELVKETPPEDRKAVAEYLKPYLLPPQKKEAEEKWVGVEELRPFIPGNKSKEWIKMFILHAYPETRKWSTEPYPGKGRTVKVNLPVAKKWIFNHTDEIDWNQSFPR
;
A
#
# COMPACT_ATOMS: atom_id res chain seq x y z
N MET A 1 -26.91 -10.93 -4.99
CA MET A 1 -26.35 -12.01 -5.84
C MET A 1 -25.58 -11.34 -6.98
N SER A 2 -24.50 -11.96 -7.50
CA SER A 2 -23.66 -11.34 -8.54
C SER A 2 -24.32 -11.51 -9.91
N ALA A 3 -24.51 -10.43 -10.68
CA ALA A 3 -25.25 -10.42 -11.96
C ALA A 3 -24.70 -11.42 -13.00
N LEU A 4 -23.40 -11.72 -12.96
CA LEU A 4 -22.76 -12.70 -13.85
C LEU A 4 -23.15 -14.15 -13.54
N LEU A 5 -23.50 -14.47 -12.29
CA LEU A 5 -23.95 -15.81 -11.88
C LEU A 5 -25.41 -16.08 -12.27
N GLU A 6 -26.23 -15.03 -12.39
CA GLU A 6 -27.62 -15.15 -12.84
C GLU A 6 -27.67 -15.43 -14.35
N LEU A 7 -26.78 -14.80 -15.13
CA LEU A 7 -26.65 -15.03 -16.58
C LEU A 7 -26.26 -16.48 -16.93
N VAL A 8 -25.43 -17.13 -16.10
CA VAL A 8 -25.05 -18.56 -16.26
C VAL A 8 -26.21 -19.51 -15.91
N LYS A 9 -27.17 -19.07 -15.10
CA LYS A 9 -28.34 -19.89 -14.73
C LYS A 9 -29.46 -19.80 -15.77
N GLU A 10 -29.64 -18.62 -16.35
CA GLU A 10 -30.61 -18.34 -17.43
C GLU A 10 -30.21 -18.98 -18.77
N THR A 11 -28.93 -19.33 -18.96
CA THR A 11 -28.46 -19.93 -20.21
C THR A 11 -28.85 -21.42 -20.34
N PRO A 12 -29.14 -21.90 -21.57
CA PRO A 12 -29.47 -23.31 -21.84
C PRO A 12 -28.33 -24.26 -21.38
N PRO A 13 -28.65 -25.47 -20.86
CA PRO A 13 -27.65 -26.36 -20.27
C PRO A 13 -26.46 -26.72 -21.17
N GLU A 14 -26.69 -26.75 -22.49
CA GLU A 14 -25.68 -27.05 -23.51
C GLU A 14 -24.60 -25.97 -23.59
N ASP A 15 -24.98 -24.70 -23.40
CA ASP A 15 -24.09 -23.54 -23.52
C ASP A 15 -23.52 -23.06 -22.19
N ARG A 16 -24.11 -23.49 -21.05
CA ARG A 16 -23.65 -23.12 -19.71
C ARG A 16 -22.17 -23.37 -19.51
N LYS A 17 -21.64 -24.45 -20.10
CA LYS A 17 -20.21 -24.81 -19.97
C LYS A 17 -19.32 -23.82 -20.73
N ALA A 18 -19.70 -23.43 -21.95
CA ALA A 18 -18.98 -22.45 -22.76
C ALA A 18 -19.05 -21.04 -22.15
N VAL A 19 -20.21 -20.65 -21.66
CA VAL A 19 -20.43 -19.36 -20.99
C VAL A 19 -19.66 -19.28 -19.67
N ALA A 20 -19.63 -20.35 -18.88
CA ALA A 20 -18.82 -20.42 -17.66
C ALA A 20 -17.32 -20.34 -17.95
N GLU A 21 -16.84 -20.97 -19.02
CA GLU A 21 -15.43 -20.87 -19.45
C GLU A 21 -15.07 -19.45 -19.92
N TYR A 22 -15.97 -18.79 -20.65
CA TYR A 22 -15.79 -17.41 -21.11
C TYR A 22 -15.81 -16.40 -19.96
N LEU A 23 -16.65 -16.64 -18.95
CA LEU A 23 -16.81 -15.75 -17.79
C LEU A 23 -15.81 -16.03 -16.66
N LYS A 24 -15.11 -17.16 -16.64
CA LYS A 24 -14.06 -17.52 -15.65
C LYS A 24 -13.13 -16.34 -15.27
N PRO A 25 -12.51 -15.61 -16.21
CA PRO A 25 -11.61 -14.50 -15.86
C PRO A 25 -12.32 -13.30 -15.23
N TYR A 26 -13.63 -13.16 -15.42
CA TYR A 26 -14.46 -12.06 -14.88
C TYR A 26 -15.20 -12.43 -13.59
N LEU A 27 -15.34 -13.73 -13.31
CA LEU A 27 -15.93 -14.26 -12.07
C LEU A 27 -14.94 -14.26 -10.91
N LEU A 28 -13.63 -14.22 -11.21
CA LEU A 28 -12.62 -14.02 -10.21
C LEU A 28 -12.63 -12.53 -9.82
N PRO A 29 -12.89 -12.17 -8.55
CA PRO A 29 -12.65 -10.81 -8.11
C PRO A 29 -11.20 -10.45 -8.47
N PRO A 30 -10.92 -9.19 -8.86
CA PRO A 30 -9.55 -8.80 -9.20
C PRO A 30 -8.66 -9.28 -8.06
N GLN A 31 -7.75 -10.20 -8.37
CA GLN A 31 -6.74 -10.63 -7.41
C GLN A 31 -6.08 -9.34 -6.97
N LYS A 32 -6.40 -8.89 -5.75
CA LYS A 32 -5.62 -7.87 -5.06
C LYS A 32 -4.23 -8.47 -5.07
N LYS A 33 -3.38 -8.04 -6.01
CA LYS A 33 -1.96 -8.33 -5.94
C LYS A 33 -1.58 -7.89 -4.56
N GLU A 34 -1.37 -8.84 -3.66
CA GLU A 34 -0.87 -8.58 -2.32
C GLU A 34 0.36 -7.73 -2.57
N ALA A 35 0.33 -6.48 -2.09
CA ALA A 35 1.37 -5.52 -2.42
C ALA A 35 2.69 -6.16 -2.01
N GLU A 36 3.54 -6.47 -3.00
CA GLU A 36 4.78 -7.23 -2.79
C GLU A 36 5.49 -6.69 -1.57
N GLU A 37 5.78 -7.56 -0.59
CA GLU A 37 6.41 -7.17 0.66
C GLU A 37 7.87 -6.77 0.44
N LYS A 38 8.08 -5.55 -0.07
CA LYS A 38 9.40 -4.99 -0.31
C LYS A 38 9.82 -4.13 0.88
N TRP A 39 10.38 -4.80 1.89
CA TRP A 39 10.93 -4.14 3.08
C TRP A 39 12.33 -3.59 2.80
N VAL A 40 12.47 -2.27 2.84
CA VAL A 40 13.70 -1.53 2.53
C VAL A 40 14.03 -0.51 3.61
N GLY A 41 15.24 0.03 3.59
CA GLY A 41 15.59 1.15 4.46
C GLY A 41 14.87 2.44 4.06
N VAL A 42 14.76 3.38 5.01
CA VAL A 42 14.10 4.69 4.77
C VAL A 42 14.74 5.49 3.62
N GLU A 43 16.02 5.28 3.31
CA GLU A 43 16.68 5.95 2.17
C GLU A 43 15.97 5.68 0.84
N GLU A 44 15.50 4.46 0.62
CA GLU A 44 14.78 4.05 -0.60
C GLU A 44 13.40 4.72 -0.73
N LEU A 45 12.87 5.25 0.37
CA LEU A 45 11.58 5.95 0.40
C LEU A 45 11.71 7.43 0.00
N ARG A 46 12.87 8.05 0.25
CA ARG A 46 13.10 9.49 0.07
C ARG A 46 12.78 10.02 -1.34
N PRO A 47 13.11 9.32 -2.43
CA PRO A 47 12.81 9.80 -3.79
C PRO A 47 11.30 9.95 -4.05
N PHE A 48 10.46 9.30 -3.26
CA PHE A 48 9.00 9.32 -3.39
C PHE A 48 8.34 10.32 -2.43
N ILE A 49 9.13 11.04 -1.64
CA ILE A 49 8.66 12.02 -0.67
C ILE A 49 8.84 13.42 -1.26
N PRO A 50 7.80 14.27 -1.21
CA PRO A 50 7.88 15.66 -1.64
C PRO A 50 9.09 16.40 -1.06
N GLY A 51 9.89 17.01 -1.93
CA GLY A 51 11.08 17.78 -1.52
C GLY A 51 12.25 16.95 -1.01
N ASN A 52 12.28 15.63 -1.25
CA ASN A 52 13.41 14.73 -0.93
C ASN A 52 13.90 14.87 0.52
N LYS A 53 12.95 14.80 1.47
CA LYS A 53 13.21 15.00 2.90
C LYS A 53 14.29 14.06 3.43
N SER A 54 15.01 14.50 4.46
CA SER A 54 16.04 13.68 5.11
C SER A 54 15.42 12.49 5.83
N LYS A 55 16.21 11.44 6.06
CA LYS A 55 15.80 10.27 6.83
C LYS A 55 15.27 10.64 8.22
N GLU A 56 15.97 11.51 8.93
CA GLU A 56 15.58 11.98 10.26
C GLU A 56 14.27 12.76 10.23
N TRP A 57 14.03 13.55 9.17
CA TRP A 57 12.76 14.26 9.01
C TRP A 57 11.61 13.27 8.84
N ILE A 58 11.79 12.25 8.00
CA ILE A 58 10.80 11.19 7.77
C ILE A 58 10.52 10.40 9.06
N LYS A 59 11.55 10.06 9.82
CA LYS A 59 11.38 9.37 11.11
C LYS A 59 10.55 10.19 12.08
N MET A 60 10.80 11.49 12.18
CA MET A 60 10.15 12.36 13.15
C MET A 60 8.72 12.74 12.73
N PHE A 61 8.57 13.28 11.53
CA PHE A 61 7.33 13.91 11.08
C PHE A 61 6.41 12.97 10.31
N ILE A 62 6.86 11.76 9.99
CA ILE A 62 6.00 10.71 9.42
C ILE A 62 5.91 9.52 10.39
N LEU A 63 7.02 8.80 10.60
CA LEU A 63 6.96 7.51 11.30
C LEU A 63 6.70 7.59 12.81
N HIS A 64 7.04 8.73 13.43
CA HIS A 64 6.80 8.97 14.84
C HIS A 64 5.49 9.74 15.06
N ALA A 65 5.21 10.75 14.22
CA ALA A 65 3.98 11.54 14.30
C ALA A 65 2.70 10.75 13.96
N TYR A 66 2.79 9.72 13.11
CA TYR A 66 1.64 8.91 12.67
C TYR A 66 1.82 7.44 13.10
N PRO A 67 1.33 7.02 14.29
CA PRO A 67 1.54 5.68 14.82
C PRO A 67 1.03 4.55 13.92
N GLU A 68 0.02 4.79 13.10
CA GLU A 68 -0.52 3.84 12.12
C GLU A 68 0.51 3.41 11.06
N THR A 69 1.59 4.18 10.88
CA THR A 69 2.68 3.78 9.98
C THR A 69 3.34 2.48 10.42
N ARG A 70 3.21 2.08 11.70
CA ARG A 70 3.74 0.81 12.23
C ARG A 70 3.22 -0.44 11.51
N LYS A 71 2.11 -0.34 10.80
CA LYS A 71 1.60 -1.43 9.93
C LYS A 71 2.54 -1.71 8.75
N TRP A 72 3.35 -0.74 8.34
CA TRP A 72 4.24 -0.81 7.20
C TRP A 72 5.66 -0.28 7.50
N SER A 73 5.95 0.09 8.74
CA SER A 73 7.27 0.55 9.19
C SER A 73 7.68 -0.14 10.49
N THR A 74 8.99 -0.28 10.69
CA THR A 74 9.53 -0.62 12.02
C THR A 74 9.49 0.61 12.95
N GLU A 75 9.97 0.45 14.18
CA GLU A 75 10.19 1.55 15.12
C GLU A 75 11.07 2.67 14.47
N PRO A 76 10.80 3.98 14.66
CA PRO A 76 11.50 5.10 14.03
C PRO A 76 12.81 5.42 14.73
N TYR A 77 12.85 5.16 16.03
CA TYR A 77 14.02 5.34 16.91
C TYR A 77 14.35 4.02 17.58
N PRO A 78 14.74 3.00 16.81
CA PRO A 78 15.16 1.75 17.41
C PRO A 78 16.48 2.00 18.14
N GLY A 79 16.71 1.29 19.25
CA GLY A 79 17.95 1.40 20.02
C GLY A 79 19.22 1.13 19.18
N LYS A 80 20.39 1.35 19.77
CA LYS A 80 21.69 1.25 19.07
C LYS A 80 21.82 -0.03 18.22
N GLY A 81 22.31 0.13 16.99
CA GLY A 81 22.61 -0.97 16.05
C GLY A 81 21.45 -1.45 15.19
N ARG A 82 20.24 -0.90 15.35
CA ARG A 82 19.06 -1.28 14.55
C ARG A 82 18.72 -0.21 13.50
N THR A 83 18.28 -0.66 12.32
CA THR A 83 17.88 0.23 11.22
C THR A 83 16.38 0.24 11.03
N VAL A 84 15.85 1.42 10.66
CA VAL A 84 14.44 1.58 10.34
C VAL A 84 14.17 1.04 8.95
N LYS A 85 13.17 0.16 8.83
CA LYS A 85 12.71 -0.40 7.56
C LYS A 85 11.25 -0.05 7.31
N VAL A 86 10.87 0.02 6.03
CA VAL A 86 9.52 0.30 5.55
C VAL A 86 9.15 -0.67 4.42
N ASN A 87 7.89 -1.09 4.36
CA ASN A 87 7.31 -1.73 3.19
C ASN A 87 7.04 -0.65 2.14
N LEU A 88 7.86 -0.61 1.09
CA LEU A 88 7.92 0.50 0.15
C LEU A 88 6.59 0.73 -0.62
N PRO A 89 5.94 -0.30 -1.20
CA PRO A 89 4.64 -0.12 -1.85
C PRO A 89 3.57 0.46 -0.91
N VAL A 90 3.48 -0.05 0.30
CA VAL A 90 2.46 0.39 1.28
C VAL A 90 2.76 1.81 1.76
N ALA A 91 4.03 2.12 2.04
CA ALA A 91 4.49 3.45 2.44
C ALA A 91 4.17 4.51 1.39
N LYS A 92 4.48 4.24 0.12
CA LYS A 92 4.19 5.15 -1.01
C LYS A 92 2.70 5.47 -1.10
N LYS A 93 1.86 4.45 -1.03
CA LYS A 93 0.40 4.61 -1.10
C LYS A 93 -0.13 5.41 0.07
N TRP A 94 0.36 5.13 1.28
CA TRP A 94 -0.04 5.86 2.47
C TRP A 94 0.35 7.34 2.37
N ILE A 95 1.61 7.63 2.00
CA ILE A 95 2.11 9.01 1.82
C ILE A 95 1.27 9.75 0.78
N PHE A 96 1.04 9.14 -0.38
CA PHE A 96 0.22 9.74 -1.44
C PHE A 96 -1.16 10.13 -0.91
N ASN A 97 -1.82 9.23 -0.16
CA ASN A 97 -3.15 9.47 0.39
C ASN A 97 -3.21 10.52 1.51
N HIS A 98 -2.09 10.78 2.21
CA HIS A 98 -2.03 11.75 3.31
C HIS A 98 -1.19 12.98 2.93
N THR A 99 -0.96 13.19 1.62
CA THR A 99 -0.07 14.28 1.13
C THR A 99 -0.54 15.64 1.62
N ASP A 100 -1.85 15.88 1.64
CA ASP A 100 -2.43 17.17 2.03
C ASP A 100 -2.48 17.38 3.55
N GLU A 101 -2.36 16.31 4.34
CA GLU A 101 -2.41 16.34 5.81
C GLU A 101 -1.03 16.63 6.43
N ILE A 102 0.03 16.31 5.69
CA ILE A 102 1.41 16.45 6.16
C ILE A 102 1.91 17.88 5.91
N ASP A 103 2.36 18.56 6.97
CA ASP A 103 3.12 19.80 6.82
C ASP A 103 4.53 19.52 6.30
N TRP A 104 4.70 19.54 4.98
CA TRP A 104 5.98 19.33 4.32
C TRP A 104 7.02 20.41 4.62
N ASN A 105 6.65 21.55 5.18
CA ASN A 105 7.59 22.64 5.49
C ASN A 105 8.00 22.67 6.96
N GLN A 106 7.57 21.67 7.74
CA GLN A 106 7.92 21.56 9.15
C GLN A 106 9.44 21.46 9.35
N SER A 107 9.94 22.20 10.35
CA SER A 107 11.35 22.20 10.75
C SER A 107 11.55 21.44 12.06
N PHE A 108 12.77 20.94 12.30
CA PHE A 108 13.10 20.30 13.57
C PHE A 108 12.87 21.28 14.73
N PRO A 109 12.29 20.82 15.85
CA PRO A 109 12.22 21.64 17.04
C PRO A 109 13.63 22.04 17.47
N ARG A 110 13.76 23.31 17.87
CA ARG A 110 15.01 23.88 18.38
C ARG A 110 15.22 23.52 19.84
#